data_AF-A0A9P1DQW9-F1
#
_entry.id   AF-A0A9P1DQW9-F1
#
_cell.length_a   1.000
_cell.length_b   1.000
_cell.length_c   1.000
_cell.angle_alpha   90.00
_cell.angle_beta   90.00
_cell.angle_gamma   90.00
#
_symmetry.space_group_name_H-M   'P 1'
#
loop_
_entity.id
_entity.type
_entity.pdbx_description
1 polymer ?
#
loop_
_entity_poly.entity_id
_entity_poly.type
_entity_poly.pdbx_seq_one_letter_code
_entity_poly.pdbx_strand_id
1 'polypeptide(L)'
;MSTHASFERHKKEASKHESNVFYLLNKEDQQRTATLQSLQGDEKLRCTSASKIRSAVAQQRLALREYKEAARLRPRDVETKEQLQSARLVLRKLQALVDGPKQIPMRRFLAHYNLSIRYWDKGEARQAIDEARESCKELAKHGLPRGCAEHNLLLMMQVFSEFKGEQKKLEDAVQRSPEAIGSNYDLGIHFFDKRMMHKAEAQLRLTRDRAKASTALQLVEQDMLSLQGEDAPTLDGKKAVRMARVLEDIEDDLRFIARLKELWCVEEESGKTGELQATGVRDGSLPQLLPCLHCRYSQDRAGCDAWLRDLSVRTDINLKASRACQKLAPKSQKQGVRG
;
A
#
# COMPACT_ATOMS: atom_id res chain seq x y z
N MET A 1 -7.41 -23.90 -57.46
CA MET A 1 -5.95 -23.60 -57.37
C MET A 1 -5.20 -24.91 -57.20
N SER A 2 -4.04 -25.08 -57.84
CA SER A 2 -3.18 -26.26 -57.62
C SER A 2 -2.71 -26.33 -56.17
N THR A 3 -2.55 -27.53 -55.61
CA THR A 3 -2.00 -27.76 -54.26
C THR A 3 -0.62 -27.12 -54.10
N HIS A 4 0.16 -27.05 -55.18
CA HIS A 4 1.43 -26.33 -55.22
C HIS A 4 1.26 -24.82 -55.07
N ALA A 5 0.27 -24.22 -55.74
CA ALA A 5 0.00 -22.79 -55.67
C ALA A 5 -0.47 -22.38 -54.26
N SER A 6 -1.28 -23.23 -53.61
CA SER A 6 -1.68 -23.01 -52.21
C SER A 6 -0.49 -23.12 -51.25
N PHE A 7 0.41 -24.09 -51.45
CA PHE A 7 1.62 -24.23 -50.65
C PHE A 7 2.52 -22.98 -50.73
N GLU A 8 2.82 -22.52 -51.96
CA GLU A 8 3.66 -21.33 -52.15
C GLU A 8 3.02 -20.07 -51.57
N ARG A 9 1.69 -19.97 -51.62
CA ARG A 9 0.96 -18.87 -50.99
C ARG A 9 1.15 -18.85 -49.48
N HIS A 10 0.92 -19.97 -48.79
CA HIS A 10 1.10 -20.04 -47.33
C HIS A 10 2.55 -19.79 -46.92
N LYS A 11 3.52 -20.34 -47.65
CA LYS A 11 4.95 -20.09 -47.40
C LYS A 11 5.32 -18.61 -47.56
N LYS A 12 4.80 -17.95 -48.60
CA LYS A 12 5.01 -16.52 -48.85
C LYS A 12 4.34 -15.63 -47.80
N GLU A 13 3.11 -15.96 -47.39
CA GLU A 13 2.38 -15.24 -46.34
C GLU A 13 3.10 -15.39 -44.99
N ALA A 14 3.62 -16.58 -44.67
CA ALA A 14 4.43 -16.81 -43.47
C ALA A 14 5.70 -15.95 -43.44
N SER A 15 6.47 -15.94 -44.53
CA SER A 15 7.69 -15.13 -44.67
C SER A 15 7.41 -13.63 -44.55
N LYS A 16 6.27 -13.16 -45.09
CA LYS A 16 5.81 -11.78 -44.94
C LYS A 16 5.56 -11.42 -43.48
N HIS A 17 4.93 -12.30 -42.71
CA HIS A 17 4.71 -12.08 -41.28
C HIS A 17 6.02 -12.03 -40.48
N GLU A 18 7.01 -12.86 -40.81
CA GLU A 18 8.34 -12.80 -40.17
C GLU A 18 9.10 -11.53 -40.52
N SER A 19 9.01 -11.08 -41.77
CA SER A 19 9.61 -9.81 -42.22
C SER A 19 9.01 -8.62 -41.47
N ASN A 20 7.70 -8.66 -41.22
CA ASN A 20 7.01 -7.65 -40.40
C ASN A 20 7.49 -7.66 -38.94
N VAL A 21 7.75 -8.84 -38.37
CA VAL A 21 8.34 -8.96 -37.02
C VAL A 21 9.71 -8.29 -36.96
N PHE A 22 10.58 -8.57 -37.93
CA PHE A 22 11.92 -7.96 -38.01
C PHE A 22 11.85 -6.44 -38.21
N TYR A 23 10.95 -5.95 -39.06
CA TYR A 23 10.72 -4.51 -39.25
C TYR A 23 10.26 -3.82 -37.95
N LEU A 24 9.35 -4.45 -37.20
CA LEU A 24 8.85 -3.90 -35.93
C LEU A 24 9.95 -3.80 -34.86
N LEU A 25 10.86 -4.77 -34.82
CA LEU A 25 11.95 -4.83 -33.85
C LEU A 25 13.12 -3.89 -34.23
N ASN A 26 13.55 -3.86 -35.50
CA ASN A 26 14.69 -3.01 -35.92
C ASN A 26 14.37 -1.51 -35.91
N LYS A 27 13.12 -1.14 -36.21
CA LYS A 27 12.67 0.24 -36.08
C LYS A 27 12.74 0.72 -34.63
N GLU A 28 12.73 -0.20 -33.67
CA GLU A 28 12.91 0.10 -32.26
C GLU A 28 14.37 0.40 -31.92
N ASP A 29 15.33 -0.39 -32.41
CA ASP A 29 16.74 -0.17 -32.15
C ASP A 29 17.20 1.19 -32.70
N GLN A 30 16.75 1.57 -33.90
CA GLN A 30 17.03 2.89 -34.49
C GLN A 30 16.38 4.05 -33.71
N GLN A 31 15.18 3.84 -33.15
CA GLN A 31 14.50 4.86 -32.33
C GLN A 31 15.12 4.97 -30.93
N ARG A 32 15.58 3.86 -30.34
CA ARG A 32 16.28 3.84 -29.05
C ARG A 32 17.63 4.57 -29.15
N THR A 33 18.39 4.36 -30.22
CA THR A 33 19.66 5.09 -30.46
C THR A 33 19.44 6.59 -30.65
N ALA A 34 18.32 7.01 -31.24
CA ALA A 34 18.01 8.43 -31.45
C ALA A 34 17.46 9.13 -30.19
N THR A 35 16.77 8.41 -29.28
CA THR A 35 16.04 9.02 -28.16
C THR A 35 16.83 9.07 -26.85
N LEU A 36 17.96 8.34 -26.75
CA LEU A 36 18.89 8.42 -25.59
C LEU A 36 19.51 9.82 -25.36
N GLN A 37 19.22 10.80 -26.22
CA GLN A 37 19.64 12.20 -26.08
C GLN A 37 18.63 13.10 -25.34
N SER A 38 17.49 12.57 -24.85
CA SER A 38 16.41 13.37 -24.25
C SER A 38 15.87 12.76 -22.93
N LEU A 39 16.12 13.43 -21.81
CA LEU A 39 15.88 12.94 -20.42
C LEU A 39 14.40 12.87 -19.96
N GLN A 40 13.41 13.02 -20.84
CA GLN A 40 11.98 12.97 -20.48
C GLN A 40 11.19 11.84 -21.19
N GLY A 41 11.87 10.92 -21.87
CA GLY A 41 11.23 9.91 -22.75
C GLY A 41 10.79 8.58 -22.12
N ASP A 42 11.26 8.23 -20.92
CA ASP A 42 11.30 6.83 -20.47
C ASP A 42 9.95 6.11 -20.35
N GLU A 43 8.89 6.80 -19.91
CA GLU A 43 7.59 6.15 -19.68
C GLU A 43 6.79 5.97 -20.99
N LYS A 44 6.86 6.95 -21.91
CA LYS A 44 6.26 6.85 -23.26
C LYS A 44 7.00 5.81 -24.11
N LEU A 45 8.33 5.76 -24.04
CA LEU A 45 9.14 4.76 -24.73
C LEU A 45 8.79 3.32 -24.29
N ARG A 46 8.64 3.06 -22.98
CA ARG A 46 8.25 1.73 -22.46
C ARG A 46 6.84 1.28 -22.90
N CYS A 47 5.88 2.21 -22.98
CA CYS A 47 4.53 1.87 -23.44
C CYS A 47 4.51 1.53 -24.94
N THR A 48 5.28 2.28 -25.75
CA THR A 48 5.40 2.03 -27.19
C THR A 48 6.16 0.74 -27.50
N SER A 49 7.19 0.39 -26.73
CA SER A 49 7.93 -0.87 -26.89
C SER A 49 7.07 -2.08 -26.53
N ALA A 50 6.34 -2.04 -25.40
CA ALA A 50 5.45 -3.13 -25.00
C ALA A 50 4.32 -3.40 -26.03
N SER A 51 3.75 -2.34 -26.62
CA SER A 51 2.75 -2.46 -27.69
C SER A 51 3.31 -3.11 -28.95
N LYS A 52 4.53 -2.72 -29.36
CA LYS A 52 5.22 -3.28 -30.53
C LYS A 52 5.64 -4.74 -30.31
N ILE A 53 6.14 -5.11 -29.13
CA ILE A 53 6.47 -6.50 -28.80
C ILE A 53 5.20 -7.37 -28.83
N ARG A 54 4.06 -6.88 -28.30
CA ARG A 54 2.77 -7.58 -28.42
C ARG A 54 2.33 -7.74 -29.88
N SER A 55 2.53 -6.72 -30.70
CA SER A 55 2.27 -6.78 -32.15
C SER A 55 3.17 -7.80 -32.85
N ALA A 56 4.47 -7.83 -32.50
CA ALA A 56 5.42 -8.81 -33.01
C ALA A 56 5.04 -10.24 -32.61
N VAL A 57 4.59 -10.48 -31.37
CA VAL A 57 4.03 -11.78 -30.94
C VAL A 57 2.81 -12.17 -31.78
N ALA A 58 1.91 -11.22 -32.07
CA ALA A 58 0.74 -11.48 -32.89
C ALA A 58 1.11 -11.86 -34.34
N GLN A 59 2.06 -11.13 -34.94
CA GLN A 59 2.59 -11.43 -36.28
C GLN A 59 3.30 -12.80 -36.31
N GLN A 60 4.09 -13.13 -35.30
CA GLN A 60 4.77 -14.43 -35.23
C GLN A 60 3.78 -15.61 -35.07
N ARG A 61 2.65 -15.40 -34.38
CA ARG A 61 1.56 -16.39 -34.30
C ARG A 61 0.85 -16.60 -35.64
N LEU A 62 0.76 -15.55 -36.47
CA LEU A 62 0.24 -15.66 -37.83
C LEU A 62 1.23 -16.44 -38.71
N ALA A 63 2.52 -16.10 -38.69
CA ALA A 63 3.57 -16.84 -39.40
C ALA A 63 3.53 -18.35 -39.08
N LEU A 64 3.40 -18.71 -37.80
CA LEU A 64 3.29 -20.10 -37.36
C LEU A 64 2.03 -20.82 -37.86
N ARG A 65 0.91 -20.12 -38.04
CA ARG A 65 -0.30 -20.71 -38.62
C ARG A 65 -0.06 -21.01 -40.10
N GLU A 66 0.49 -20.06 -40.83
CA GLU A 66 0.79 -20.22 -42.26
C GLU A 66 1.83 -21.31 -42.54
N TYR A 67 2.92 -21.38 -41.75
CA TYR A 67 3.89 -22.47 -41.88
C TYR A 67 3.31 -23.86 -41.53
N LYS A 68 2.33 -23.95 -40.62
CA LYS A 68 1.63 -25.21 -40.33
C LYS A 68 0.78 -25.67 -41.50
N GLU A 69 0.06 -24.76 -42.16
CA GLU A 69 -0.71 -25.09 -43.35
C GLU A 69 0.19 -25.45 -44.53
N ALA A 70 1.31 -24.75 -44.73
CA ALA A 70 2.32 -25.12 -45.72
C ALA A 70 2.90 -26.53 -45.45
N ALA A 71 3.26 -26.83 -44.19
CA ALA A 71 3.75 -28.15 -43.80
C ALA A 71 2.70 -29.26 -43.96
N ARG A 72 1.40 -28.95 -43.81
CA ARG A 72 0.29 -29.87 -44.05
C ARG A 72 0.15 -30.19 -45.53
N LEU A 73 0.28 -29.20 -46.40
CA LEU A 73 0.19 -29.37 -47.86
C LEU A 73 1.39 -30.12 -48.44
N ARG A 74 2.58 -29.97 -47.85
CA ARG A 74 3.80 -30.72 -48.23
C ARG A 74 4.54 -31.30 -47.01
N PRO A 75 4.11 -32.46 -46.48
CA PRO A 75 4.70 -33.05 -45.28
C PRO A 75 6.16 -33.50 -45.41
N ARG A 76 6.67 -33.65 -46.64
CA ARG A 76 8.05 -34.08 -46.92
C ARG A 76 9.01 -32.92 -47.17
N ASP A 77 8.51 -31.68 -47.24
CA ASP A 77 9.38 -30.52 -47.44
C ASP A 77 10.18 -30.23 -46.17
N VAL A 78 11.50 -30.29 -46.28
CA VAL A 78 12.43 -30.11 -45.14
C VAL A 78 12.54 -28.63 -44.79
N GLU A 79 12.56 -27.76 -45.80
CA GLU A 79 12.74 -26.31 -45.63
C GLU A 79 11.58 -25.70 -44.82
N THR A 80 10.33 -26.04 -45.16
CA THR A 80 9.15 -25.57 -44.40
C THR A 80 9.17 -26.06 -42.95
N LYS A 81 9.71 -27.26 -42.67
CA LYS A 81 9.84 -27.77 -41.29
C LYS A 81 10.87 -27.00 -40.49
N GLU A 82 12.02 -26.69 -41.09
CA GLU A 82 13.07 -25.88 -40.48
C GLU A 82 12.56 -24.45 -40.18
N GLN A 83 11.87 -23.83 -41.14
CA GLN A 83 11.23 -22.53 -40.97
C GLN A 83 10.17 -22.54 -39.87
N LEU A 84 9.32 -23.58 -39.81
CA LEU A 84 8.35 -23.77 -38.74
C LEU A 84 9.03 -23.90 -37.36
N GLN A 85 10.16 -24.61 -37.27
CA GLN A 85 10.92 -24.76 -36.03
C GLN A 85 11.57 -23.44 -35.61
N SER A 86 12.19 -22.72 -36.54
CA SER A 86 12.75 -21.38 -36.32
C SER A 86 11.67 -20.43 -35.81
N ALA A 87 10.52 -20.40 -36.47
CA ALA A 87 9.39 -19.57 -36.09
C ALA A 87 8.87 -19.85 -34.67
N ARG A 88 8.92 -21.13 -34.21
CA ARG A 88 8.57 -21.52 -32.83
C ARG A 88 9.58 -20.98 -31.81
N LEU A 89 10.87 -21.02 -32.14
CA LEU A 89 11.91 -20.49 -31.26
C LEU A 89 11.80 -18.98 -31.11
N VAL A 90 11.54 -18.26 -32.21
CA VAL A 90 11.29 -16.81 -32.18
C VAL A 90 10.06 -16.49 -31.35
N LEU A 91 8.96 -17.22 -31.51
CA LEU A 91 7.76 -17.01 -30.70
C LEU A 91 8.05 -17.18 -29.20
N ARG A 92 8.79 -18.23 -28.80
CA ARG A 92 9.15 -18.44 -27.39
C ARG A 92 9.96 -17.28 -26.83
N LYS A 93 10.93 -16.76 -27.59
CA LYS A 93 11.73 -15.59 -27.19
C LYS A 93 10.87 -14.35 -27.03
N LEU A 94 10.00 -14.06 -28.00
CA LEU A 94 9.10 -12.90 -27.95
C LEU A 94 8.06 -13.02 -26.82
N GLN A 95 7.52 -14.22 -26.58
CA GLN A 95 6.61 -14.47 -25.46
C GLN A 95 7.29 -14.25 -24.11
N ALA A 96 8.54 -14.69 -23.94
CA ALA A 96 9.30 -14.41 -22.73
C ALA A 96 9.49 -12.89 -22.48
N LEU A 97 9.57 -12.08 -23.54
CA LEU A 97 9.62 -10.63 -23.44
C LEU A 97 8.27 -9.99 -23.09
N VAL A 98 7.15 -10.61 -23.48
CA VAL A 98 5.78 -10.13 -23.17
C VAL A 98 5.34 -10.55 -21.78
N ASP A 99 5.53 -11.83 -21.46
CA ASP A 99 5.04 -12.44 -20.22
C ASP A 99 5.89 -12.00 -19.01
N GLY A 100 7.10 -11.48 -19.25
CA GLY A 100 8.03 -11.06 -18.20
C GLY A 100 8.49 -12.21 -17.31
N PRO A 101 9.33 -11.95 -16.29
CA PRO A 101 9.58 -12.96 -15.27
C PRO A 101 8.26 -13.31 -14.58
N LYS A 102 7.96 -14.62 -14.45
CA LYS A 102 6.79 -15.09 -13.70
C LYS A 102 6.83 -14.48 -12.30
N GLN A 103 5.88 -13.60 -12.02
CA GLN A 103 5.78 -12.94 -10.73
C GLN A 103 5.52 -13.97 -9.62
N ILE A 104 6.20 -13.81 -8.50
CA ILE A 104 5.96 -14.65 -7.31
C ILE A 104 4.63 -14.20 -6.69
N PRO A 105 3.65 -15.11 -6.51
CA PRO A 105 2.39 -14.77 -5.86
C PRO A 105 2.62 -14.55 -4.36
N MET A 106 2.40 -13.32 -3.88
CA MET A 106 2.75 -12.91 -2.52
C MET A 106 1.56 -12.49 -1.66
N ARG A 107 0.37 -13.03 -1.95
CA ARG A 107 -0.87 -12.75 -1.21
C ARG A 107 -0.76 -13.06 0.28
N ARG A 108 -0.12 -14.18 0.64
CA ARG A 108 0.03 -14.60 2.04
C ARG A 108 0.95 -13.67 2.82
N PHE A 109 2.09 -13.31 2.23
CA PHE A 109 2.98 -12.28 2.78
C PHE A 109 2.21 -10.99 3.04
N LEU A 110 1.46 -10.52 2.05
CA LEU A 110 0.73 -9.27 2.12
C LEU A 110 -0.34 -9.27 3.22
N ALA A 111 -1.05 -10.38 3.38
CA ALA A 111 -2.00 -10.58 4.46
C ALA A 111 -1.32 -10.48 5.83
N HIS A 112 -0.26 -11.27 6.08
CA HIS A 112 0.49 -11.23 7.35
C HIS A 112 1.08 -9.85 7.64
N TYR A 113 1.65 -9.19 6.62
CA TYR A 113 2.20 -7.85 6.75
C TYR A 113 1.12 -6.83 7.15
N ASN A 114 -0.01 -6.79 6.44
CA ASN A 114 -1.07 -5.83 6.72
C ASN A 114 -1.79 -6.12 8.05
N LEU A 115 -1.99 -7.41 8.37
CA LEU A 115 -2.54 -7.85 9.66
C LEU A 115 -1.66 -7.40 10.82
N SER A 116 -0.33 -7.51 10.70
CA SER A 116 0.58 -7.07 11.75
C SER A 116 0.37 -5.61 12.14
N ILE A 117 0.23 -4.73 11.15
CA ILE A 117 -0.01 -3.29 11.36
C ILE A 117 -1.41 -3.06 11.96
N ARG A 118 -2.43 -3.76 11.46
CA ARG A 118 -3.80 -3.63 11.97
C ARG A 118 -3.93 -4.09 13.43
N TYR A 119 -3.33 -5.22 13.78
CA TYR A 119 -3.31 -5.70 15.15
C TYR A 119 -2.52 -4.74 16.06
N TRP A 120 -1.43 -4.17 15.55
CA TRP A 120 -0.69 -3.15 16.29
C TRP A 120 -1.57 -1.94 16.59
N ASP A 121 -2.27 -1.42 15.57
CA ASP A 121 -3.17 -0.28 15.72
C ASP A 121 -4.33 -0.54 16.69
N LYS A 122 -4.82 -1.78 16.78
CA LYS A 122 -5.82 -2.22 17.77
C LYS A 122 -5.28 -2.39 19.19
N GLY A 123 -3.96 -2.34 19.39
CA GLY A 123 -3.31 -2.63 20.67
C GLY A 123 -3.08 -4.12 20.95
N GLU A 124 -3.33 -4.99 19.97
CA GLU A 124 -3.12 -6.44 20.02
C GLU A 124 -1.65 -6.78 19.72
N ALA A 125 -0.74 -6.27 20.55
CA ALA A 125 0.71 -6.26 20.25
C ALA A 125 1.34 -7.65 20.06
N ARG A 126 0.86 -8.69 20.77
CA ARG A 126 1.39 -10.06 20.62
C ARG A 126 1.04 -10.64 19.25
N GLN A 127 -0.23 -10.56 18.86
CA GLN A 127 -0.70 -11.00 17.55
C GLN A 127 -0.01 -10.20 16.43
N ALA A 128 0.16 -8.90 16.62
CA ALA A 128 0.91 -8.06 15.68
C ALA A 128 2.35 -8.57 15.43
N ILE A 129 3.07 -8.90 16.50
CA ILE A 129 4.44 -9.43 16.42
C ILE A 129 4.48 -10.79 15.73
N ASP A 130 3.54 -11.68 16.04
CA ASP A 130 3.50 -13.01 15.43
C ASP A 130 3.20 -12.92 13.92
N GLU A 131 2.25 -12.08 13.52
CA GLU A 131 1.97 -11.81 12.10
C GLU A 131 3.17 -11.14 11.39
N ALA A 132 3.88 -10.23 12.06
CA ALA A 132 5.09 -9.62 11.51
C ALA A 132 6.19 -10.67 11.28
N ARG A 133 6.34 -11.65 12.18
CA ARG A 133 7.27 -12.78 12.00
C ARG A 133 6.88 -13.65 10.81
N GLU A 134 5.60 -13.99 10.67
CA GLU A 134 5.11 -14.77 9.53
C GLU A 134 5.33 -14.03 8.21
N SER A 135 5.15 -12.71 8.16
CA SER A 135 5.47 -11.92 6.98
C SER A 135 6.96 -12.00 6.59
N CYS A 136 7.87 -11.97 7.57
CA CYS A 136 9.30 -12.14 7.33
C CYS A 136 9.65 -13.56 6.84
N LYS A 137 8.97 -14.59 7.37
CA LYS A 137 9.16 -15.99 6.95
C LYS A 137 8.72 -16.21 5.51
N GLU A 138 7.58 -15.63 5.11
CA GLU A 138 7.09 -15.74 3.73
C GLU A 138 8.07 -15.09 2.73
N LEU A 139 8.65 -13.92 3.05
CA LEU A 139 9.71 -13.33 2.21
C LEU A 139 10.94 -14.24 2.12
N ALA A 140 11.40 -14.77 3.26
CA ALA A 140 12.57 -15.65 3.32
C ALA A 140 12.38 -16.94 2.50
N LYS A 141 11.18 -17.54 2.55
CA LYS A 141 10.80 -18.73 1.76
C LYS A 141 11.00 -18.52 0.25
N HIS A 142 10.81 -17.30 -0.21
CA HIS A 142 10.97 -16.91 -1.61
C HIS A 142 12.33 -16.27 -1.93
N GLY A 143 13.28 -16.25 -0.98
CA GLY A 143 14.61 -15.65 -1.16
C GLY A 143 14.58 -14.14 -1.35
N LEU A 144 13.52 -13.47 -0.86
CA LEU A 144 13.33 -12.03 -0.98
C LEU A 144 13.88 -11.30 0.26
N PRO A 145 14.40 -10.07 0.10
CA PRO A 145 14.84 -9.25 1.23
C PRO A 145 13.67 -8.90 2.14
N ARG A 146 13.85 -8.94 3.46
CA ARG A 146 12.79 -8.67 4.44
C ARG A 146 12.34 -7.20 4.45
N GLY A 147 13.29 -6.26 4.40
CA GLY A 147 13.05 -4.82 4.33
C GLY A 147 11.99 -4.32 5.33
N CYS A 148 10.91 -3.72 4.82
CA CYS A 148 9.86 -3.14 5.65
C CYS A 148 9.14 -4.15 6.58
N ALA A 149 9.12 -5.44 6.22
CA ALA A 149 8.55 -6.46 7.11
C ALA A 149 9.39 -6.60 8.39
N GLU A 150 10.71 -6.52 8.27
CA GLU A 150 11.64 -6.56 9.40
C GLU A 150 11.62 -5.25 10.19
N HIS A 151 11.47 -4.10 9.53
CA HIS A 151 11.22 -2.83 10.22
C HIS A 151 10.02 -2.92 11.17
N ASN A 152 8.90 -3.47 10.70
CA ASN A 152 7.72 -3.66 11.54
C ASN A 152 8.02 -4.57 12.73
N LEU A 153 8.63 -5.72 12.49
CA LEU A 153 8.94 -6.68 13.55
C LEU A 153 9.85 -6.08 14.62
N LEU A 154 10.96 -5.45 14.22
CA LEU A 154 11.93 -4.86 15.15
C LEU A 154 11.31 -3.74 15.97
N LEU A 155 10.59 -2.81 15.32
CA LEU A 155 9.93 -1.71 16.02
C LEU A 155 8.83 -2.21 16.97
N MET A 156 8.01 -3.16 16.55
CA MET A 156 6.97 -3.73 17.42
C MET A 156 7.59 -4.39 18.65
N MET A 157 8.67 -5.16 18.48
CA MET A 157 9.36 -5.81 19.60
C MET A 157 9.99 -4.77 20.54
N GLN A 158 10.67 -3.78 19.99
CA GLN A 158 11.30 -2.71 20.76
C GLN A 158 10.25 -1.93 21.58
N VAL A 159 9.27 -1.34 20.90
CA VAL A 159 8.22 -0.53 21.53
C VAL A 159 7.37 -1.36 22.49
N PHE A 160 7.09 -2.63 22.17
CA PHE A 160 6.37 -3.49 23.11
C PHE A 160 7.16 -3.73 24.40
N SER A 161 8.48 -3.89 24.31
CA SER A 161 9.33 -4.12 25.48
C SER A 161 9.53 -2.87 26.34
N GLU A 162 9.80 -1.72 25.72
CA GLU A 162 10.10 -0.46 26.39
C GLU A 162 8.87 0.07 27.15
N PHE A 163 7.69 0.05 26.52
CA PHE A 163 6.48 0.67 27.07
C PHE A 163 5.64 -0.26 27.95
N LYS A 164 6.01 -1.54 28.11
CA LYS A 164 5.21 -2.54 28.85
C LYS A 164 4.90 -2.14 30.29
N GLY A 165 5.89 -1.58 30.99
CA GLY A 165 5.77 -1.23 32.40
C GLY A 165 4.88 0.00 32.61
N GLU A 166 5.06 1.02 31.76
CA GLU A 166 4.28 2.25 31.80
C GLU A 166 2.82 2.01 31.40
N GLN A 167 2.58 1.23 30.34
CA GLN A 167 1.23 0.85 29.93
C GLN A 167 0.44 0.25 31.09
N LYS A 168 1.04 -0.71 31.80
CA LYS A 168 0.40 -1.36 32.95
C LYS A 168 0.05 -0.36 34.05
N LYS A 169 0.95 0.59 34.35
CA LYS A 169 0.70 1.61 35.38
C LYS A 169 -0.48 2.52 35.01
N LEU A 170 -0.56 2.94 33.74
CA LEU A 170 -1.64 3.78 33.24
C LEU A 170 -2.97 3.01 33.20
N GLU A 171 -2.96 1.75 32.76
CA GLU A 171 -4.13 0.87 32.81
C GLU A 171 -4.63 0.66 34.24
N ASP A 172 -3.74 0.38 35.20
CA ASP A 172 -4.09 0.27 36.61
C ASP A 172 -4.65 1.59 37.18
N ALA A 173 -4.12 2.75 36.76
CA ALA A 173 -4.61 4.06 37.17
C ALA A 173 -6.03 4.33 36.64
N VAL A 174 -6.29 3.99 35.38
CA VAL A 174 -7.64 4.07 34.78
C VAL A 174 -8.60 3.09 35.46
N GLN A 175 -8.14 1.89 35.83
CA GLN A 175 -8.98 0.91 36.53
C GLN A 175 -9.36 1.38 37.94
N ARG A 176 -8.45 2.04 38.67
CA ARG A 176 -8.74 2.60 40.00
C ARG A 176 -9.69 3.79 39.94
N SER A 177 -9.63 4.59 38.89
CA SER A 177 -10.48 5.78 38.74
C SER A 177 -10.95 5.94 37.29
N PRO A 178 -11.98 5.19 36.88
CA PRO A 178 -12.43 5.16 35.48
C PRO A 178 -12.91 6.52 34.97
N GLU A 179 -13.42 7.37 35.86
CA GLU A 179 -13.94 8.71 35.54
C GLU A 179 -12.85 9.78 35.47
N ALA A 180 -11.64 9.48 35.95
CA ALA A 180 -10.54 10.45 35.97
C ALA A 180 -10.10 10.78 34.54
N ILE A 181 -10.30 12.02 34.12
CA ILE A 181 -9.98 12.48 32.77
C ILE A 181 -8.46 12.41 32.51
N GLY A 182 -7.65 12.83 33.49
CA GLY A 182 -6.18 12.83 33.36
C GLY A 182 -5.62 11.45 33.04
N SER A 183 -5.90 10.43 33.88
CA SER A 183 -5.40 9.06 33.65
C SER A 183 -5.85 8.48 32.30
N ASN A 184 -7.08 8.78 31.87
CA ASN A 184 -7.58 8.32 30.58
C ASN A 184 -6.92 9.03 29.39
N TYR A 185 -6.65 10.33 29.53
CA TYR A 185 -5.91 11.12 28.56
C TYR A 185 -4.47 10.62 28.43
N ASP A 186 -3.76 10.45 29.54
CA ASP A 186 -2.38 9.96 29.58
C ASP A 186 -2.26 8.57 28.91
N LEU A 187 -3.24 7.69 29.14
CA LEU A 187 -3.31 6.40 28.46
C LEU A 187 -3.54 6.54 26.94
N GLY A 188 -4.35 7.51 26.52
CA GLY A 188 -4.57 7.84 25.10
C GLY A 188 -3.30 8.33 24.41
N ILE A 189 -2.57 9.23 25.07
CA ILE A 189 -1.26 9.73 24.60
C ILE A 189 -0.24 8.60 24.54
N HIS A 190 -0.20 7.75 25.56
CA HIS A 190 0.69 6.59 25.56
C HIS A 190 0.45 5.65 24.36
N PHE A 191 -0.82 5.38 24.00
CA PHE A 191 -1.12 4.62 22.78
C PHE A 191 -0.71 5.37 21.51
N PHE A 192 -0.83 6.70 21.50
CA PHE A 192 -0.39 7.53 20.39
C PHE A 192 1.13 7.48 20.19
N ASP A 193 1.91 7.51 21.27
CA ASP A 193 3.37 7.42 21.24
C ASP A 193 3.85 6.09 20.69
N LYS A 194 3.16 5.00 21.04
CA LYS A 194 3.38 3.66 20.44
C LYS A 194 2.91 3.56 18.99
N ARG A 195 2.33 4.62 18.44
CA ARG A 195 1.74 4.72 17.11
C ARG A 195 0.61 3.71 16.87
N MET A 196 -0.14 3.38 17.93
CA MET A 196 -1.33 2.53 17.88
C MET A 196 -2.57 3.39 17.60
N MET A 197 -2.76 3.77 16.34
CA MET A 197 -3.64 4.90 15.99
C MET A 197 -5.11 4.69 16.39
N HIS A 198 -5.67 3.51 16.11
CA HIS A 198 -7.05 3.20 16.44
C HIS A 198 -7.27 3.10 17.94
N LYS A 199 -6.32 2.50 18.67
CA LYS A 199 -6.41 2.39 20.12
C LYS A 199 -6.31 3.76 20.80
N ALA A 200 -5.40 4.61 20.34
CA ALA A 200 -5.24 5.98 20.82
C ALA A 200 -6.52 6.80 20.59
N GLU A 201 -7.05 6.77 19.37
CA GLU A 201 -8.29 7.46 19.01
C GLU A 201 -9.46 7.00 19.88
N ALA A 202 -9.66 5.69 20.04
CA ALA A 202 -10.73 5.15 20.86
C ALA A 202 -10.63 5.62 22.32
N GLN A 203 -9.41 5.63 22.88
CA GLN A 203 -9.16 6.06 24.25
C GLN A 203 -9.37 7.58 24.44
N LEU A 204 -8.94 8.40 23.48
CA LEU A 204 -9.16 9.85 23.52
C LEU A 204 -10.63 10.23 23.31
N ARG A 205 -11.36 9.52 22.46
CA ARG A 205 -12.83 9.70 22.34
C ARG A 205 -13.54 9.39 23.66
N LEU A 206 -13.19 8.28 24.30
CA LEU A 206 -13.71 7.93 25.62
C LEU A 206 -13.41 9.03 26.66
N THR A 207 -12.19 9.57 26.62
CA THR A 207 -11.76 10.66 27.51
C THR A 207 -12.58 11.93 27.28
N ARG A 208 -12.77 12.32 26.01
CA ARG A 208 -13.62 13.46 25.61
C ARG A 208 -15.05 13.29 26.12
N ASP A 209 -15.64 12.12 25.91
CA ASP A 209 -17.03 11.87 26.25
C ASP A 209 -17.23 11.93 27.77
N ARG A 210 -16.26 11.44 28.56
CA ARG A 210 -16.23 11.60 30.02
C ARG A 210 -16.07 13.05 30.46
N ALA A 211 -15.20 13.81 29.81
CA ALA A 211 -15.02 15.23 30.11
C ALA A 211 -16.29 16.06 29.80
N LYS A 212 -17.01 15.72 28.72
CA LYS A 212 -18.32 16.31 28.40
C LYS A 212 -19.36 15.96 29.45
N ALA A 213 -19.44 14.68 29.86
CA ALA A 213 -20.34 14.24 30.92
C ALA A 213 -20.05 14.93 32.26
N SER A 214 -18.78 15.05 32.65
CA SER A 214 -18.37 15.74 33.88
C SER A 214 -18.77 17.22 33.88
N THR A 215 -18.57 17.92 32.76
CA THR A 215 -19.02 19.31 32.59
C THR A 215 -20.55 19.43 32.70
N ALA A 216 -21.29 18.51 32.07
CA ALA A 216 -22.75 18.53 32.11
C ALA A 216 -23.30 18.29 33.53
N LEU A 217 -22.72 17.36 34.29
CA LEU A 217 -23.11 17.11 35.68
C LEU A 217 -22.87 18.33 36.56
N GLN A 218 -21.73 19.02 36.40
CA GLN A 218 -21.44 20.26 37.15
C GLN A 218 -22.46 21.37 36.89
N LEU A 219 -22.94 21.51 35.65
CA LEU A 219 -23.99 22.47 35.31
C LEU A 219 -25.32 22.12 35.97
N VAL A 220 -25.71 20.84 35.94
CA VAL A 220 -26.94 20.37 36.59
C VAL A 220 -26.88 20.57 38.11
N GLU A 221 -25.74 20.26 38.74
CA GLU A 221 -25.53 20.52 40.17
C GLU A 221 -25.66 22.01 40.50
N GLN A 222 -25.10 22.90 39.67
CA GLN A 222 -25.22 24.34 39.85
C GLN A 222 -26.66 24.84 39.71
N ASP A 223 -27.40 24.34 38.72
CA ASP A 223 -28.81 24.68 38.52
C ASP A 223 -29.67 24.23 39.70
N MET A 224 -29.43 23.02 40.21
CA MET A 224 -30.14 22.49 41.38
C MET A 224 -29.90 23.31 42.65
N LEU A 225 -28.65 23.74 42.91
CA LEU A 225 -28.32 24.62 44.03
C LEU A 225 -28.99 25.99 43.88
N SER A 226 -29.01 26.54 42.66
CA SER A 226 -29.65 27.82 42.36
C SER A 226 -31.17 27.78 42.61
N LEU A 227 -31.83 26.65 42.34
CA LEU A 227 -33.26 26.45 42.61
C LEU A 227 -33.59 26.30 44.10
N GLN A 228 -32.64 25.83 44.91
CA GLN A 228 -32.83 25.68 46.37
C GLN A 228 -32.69 27.00 47.13
N GLY A 229 -32.35 28.11 46.45
CA GLY A 229 -32.20 29.42 47.08
C GLY A 229 -31.00 29.53 48.01
N GLU A 230 -30.10 28.53 47.97
CA GLU A 230 -28.77 28.67 48.53
C GLU A 230 -27.97 29.63 47.64
N ASP A 231 -27.15 30.50 48.24
CA ASP A 231 -26.19 31.31 47.49
C ASP A 231 -25.26 30.34 46.75
N ALA A 232 -25.61 30.02 45.50
CA ALA A 232 -24.92 29.01 44.73
C ALA A 232 -23.44 29.39 44.69
N PRO A 233 -22.54 28.53 45.20
CA PRO A 233 -21.11 28.82 45.12
C PRO A 233 -20.82 29.06 43.64
N THR A 234 -20.38 30.29 43.33
CA THR A 234 -20.09 30.69 41.96
C THR A 234 -19.13 29.65 41.42
N LEU A 235 -19.59 28.86 40.44
CA LEU A 235 -18.83 27.76 39.87
C LEU A 235 -17.44 28.31 39.60
N ASP A 236 -16.43 27.82 40.34
CA ASP A 236 -15.10 28.43 40.39
C ASP A 236 -14.65 28.57 38.94
N GLY A 237 -14.74 29.78 38.37
CA GLY A 237 -14.70 29.97 36.92
C GLY A 237 -13.41 29.40 36.33
N LYS A 238 -12.39 29.28 37.17
CA LYS A 238 -11.12 28.60 36.90
C LYS A 238 -11.28 27.12 36.56
N LYS A 239 -12.15 26.37 37.24
CA LYS A 239 -12.43 24.94 36.97
C LYS A 239 -13.15 24.74 35.64
N ALA A 240 -14.20 25.53 35.37
CA ALA A 240 -14.92 25.47 34.10
C ALA A 240 -14.01 25.84 32.92
N VAL A 241 -13.22 26.92 33.05
CA VAL A 241 -12.23 27.33 32.05
C VAL A 241 -11.16 26.24 31.86
N ARG A 242 -10.69 25.61 32.94
CA ARG A 242 -9.72 24.51 32.84
C ARG A 242 -10.30 23.31 32.10
N MET A 243 -11.55 22.93 32.36
CA MET A 243 -12.21 21.82 31.67
C MET A 243 -12.42 22.10 30.19
N ALA A 244 -12.83 23.33 29.85
CA ALA A 244 -12.97 23.76 28.46
C ALA A 244 -11.65 23.64 27.68
N ARG A 245 -10.52 24.05 28.28
CA ARG A 245 -9.19 23.89 27.68
C ARG A 245 -8.83 22.43 27.45
N VAL A 246 -9.07 21.56 28.44
CA VAL A 246 -8.80 20.12 28.30
C VAL A 246 -9.62 19.50 27.16
N LEU A 247 -10.88 19.92 26.99
CA LEU A 247 -11.71 19.47 25.87
C LEU A 247 -11.19 19.96 24.52
N GLU A 248 -10.74 21.21 24.44
CA GLU A 248 -10.12 21.78 23.23
C GLU A 248 -8.86 20.99 22.84
N ASP A 249 -7.97 20.73 23.80
CA ASP A 249 -6.75 19.94 23.60
C ASP A 249 -7.06 18.53 23.07
N ILE A 250 -8.02 17.83 23.68
CA ILE A 250 -8.44 16.49 23.22
C ILE A 250 -9.03 16.53 21.80
N GLU A 251 -9.80 17.56 21.46
CA GLU A 251 -10.38 17.72 20.13
C GLU A 251 -9.33 18.04 19.07
N ASP A 252 -8.29 18.80 19.41
CA ASP A 252 -7.12 19.02 18.57
C ASP A 252 -6.35 17.72 18.33
N ASP A 253 -6.09 16.93 19.36
CA ASP A 253 -5.41 15.64 19.25
C ASP A 253 -6.19 14.65 18.39
N LEU A 254 -7.51 14.58 18.56
CA LEU A 254 -8.38 13.73 17.74
C LEU A 254 -8.36 14.15 16.27
N ARG A 255 -8.39 15.46 15.98
CA ARG A 255 -8.25 15.99 14.61
C ARG A 255 -6.88 15.64 14.03
N PHE A 256 -5.83 15.72 14.83
CA PHE A 256 -4.49 15.37 14.40
C PHE A 256 -4.36 13.88 14.07
N ILE A 257 -4.86 13.00 14.95
CA ILE A 257 -4.87 11.55 14.72
C ILE A 257 -5.69 11.19 13.47
N ALA A 258 -6.84 11.83 13.25
CA ALA A 258 -7.65 11.59 12.06
C ALA A 258 -6.85 11.85 10.76
N ARG A 259 -6.12 12.97 10.69
CA ARG A 259 -5.24 13.28 9.54
C ARG A 259 -4.12 12.25 9.37
N LEU A 260 -3.54 11.77 10.46
CA LEU A 260 -2.50 10.74 10.42
C LEU A 260 -3.06 9.39 9.96
N LYS A 261 -4.28 9.03 10.38
CA LYS A 261 -4.96 7.83 9.92
C LYS A 261 -5.23 7.87 8.42
N GLU A 262 -5.67 9.01 7.87
CA GLU A 262 -5.83 9.16 6.41
C GLU A 262 -4.53 8.89 5.64
N LEU A 263 -3.38 9.20 6.24
CA LEU A 263 -2.06 8.98 5.63
C LEU A 263 -1.56 7.53 5.78
N TRP A 264 -1.86 6.86 6.89
CA TRP A 264 -1.18 5.61 7.29
C TRP A 264 -2.09 4.40 7.44
N CYS A 265 -3.36 4.63 7.78
CA CYS A 265 -4.38 3.62 7.97
C CYS A 265 -5.32 3.72 6.79
N VAL A 266 -4.95 3.11 5.67
CA VAL A 266 -5.79 3.09 4.47
C VAL A 266 -7.04 2.24 4.75
N GLU A 267 -8.06 2.87 5.32
CA GLU A 267 -9.40 2.31 5.50
C GLU A 267 -10.28 2.76 4.34
N GLU A 268 -11.08 1.84 3.79
CA GLU A 268 -12.20 2.26 2.96
C GLU A 268 -13.27 2.86 3.87
N GLU A 269 -13.91 3.92 3.39
CA GLU A 269 -15.08 4.50 4.02
C GLU A 269 -16.07 3.38 4.38
N SER A 270 -16.52 3.42 5.64
CA SER A 270 -17.47 2.48 6.24
C SER A 270 -18.64 2.19 5.30
N GLY A 271 -18.64 1.01 4.66
CA GLY A 271 -19.69 0.64 3.71
C GLY A 271 -19.48 -0.66 2.91
N LYS A 272 -18.27 -1.24 2.87
CA LYS A 272 -18.00 -2.51 2.16
C LYS A 272 -17.52 -3.60 3.12
N THR A 273 -18.41 -4.59 3.32
CA THR A 273 -18.21 -5.95 3.86
C THR A 273 -17.05 -6.17 4.85
N GLY A 274 -17.38 -6.28 6.13
CA GLY A 274 -16.43 -6.46 7.24
C GLY A 274 -15.55 -7.73 7.20
N GLU A 275 -15.87 -8.73 6.36
CA GLU A 275 -15.08 -9.97 6.28
C GLU A 275 -13.79 -9.83 5.44
N LEU A 276 -13.77 -8.96 4.43
CA LEU A 276 -12.58 -8.74 3.58
C LEU A 276 -11.62 -7.69 4.16
N GLN A 277 -12.15 -6.74 4.95
CA GLN A 277 -11.35 -5.75 5.65
C GLN A 277 -10.38 -6.38 6.66
N ALA A 278 -10.75 -7.52 7.26
CA ALA A 278 -9.91 -8.25 8.20
C ALA A 278 -8.64 -8.79 7.54
N THR A 279 -8.71 -9.23 6.28
CA THR A 279 -7.55 -9.82 5.57
C THR A 279 -6.70 -8.78 4.82
N GLY A 280 -7.18 -7.53 4.71
CA GLY A 280 -6.52 -6.48 3.95
C GLY A 280 -6.53 -6.71 2.42
N VAL A 281 -7.31 -7.68 1.94
CA VAL A 281 -7.50 -7.98 0.52
C VAL A 281 -8.75 -7.27 0.05
N ARG A 282 -8.60 -6.27 -0.83
CA ARG A 282 -9.71 -5.52 -1.40
C ARG A 282 -10.42 -6.35 -2.47
N ASP A 283 -11.75 -6.31 -2.49
CA ASP A 283 -12.54 -6.84 -3.60
C ASP A 283 -12.27 -6.02 -4.86
N GLY A 284 -11.74 -6.68 -5.90
CA GLY A 284 -11.62 -6.14 -7.25
C GLY A 284 -10.48 -5.16 -7.52
N SER A 285 -9.73 -4.70 -6.51
CA SER A 285 -8.51 -3.91 -6.68
C SER A 285 -7.31 -4.64 -6.09
N LEU A 286 -6.18 -4.63 -6.81
CA LEU A 286 -4.97 -5.33 -6.41
C LEU A 286 -4.59 -4.96 -4.95
N PRO A 287 -4.26 -5.95 -4.12
CA PRO A 287 -4.11 -5.74 -2.68
C PRO A 287 -2.91 -4.81 -2.42
N GLN A 288 -3.10 -3.83 -1.53
CA GLN A 288 -2.16 -2.74 -1.28
C GLN A 288 -1.35 -3.00 -0.02
N LEU A 289 -0.05 -2.71 -0.07
CA LEU A 289 0.83 -2.78 1.10
C LEU A 289 0.69 -1.50 1.92
N LEU A 290 0.41 -1.64 3.22
CA LEU A 290 0.38 -0.50 4.14
C LEU A 290 1.79 0.08 4.37
N PRO A 291 1.92 1.39 4.65
CA PRO A 291 3.19 1.96 5.09
C PRO A 291 3.68 1.26 6.36
N CYS A 292 4.97 0.90 6.39
CA CYS A 292 5.56 0.26 7.57
C CYS A 292 5.60 1.22 8.77
N LEU A 293 5.73 0.67 9.98
CA LEU A 293 5.82 1.47 11.21
C LEU A 293 7.02 2.40 11.20
N HIS A 294 8.15 2.02 10.58
CA HIS A 294 9.30 2.91 10.48
C HIS A 294 8.96 4.23 9.77
N CYS A 295 8.13 4.18 8.73
CA CYS A 295 7.64 5.38 8.02
C CYS A 295 6.70 6.27 8.87
N ARG A 296 6.22 5.77 10.03
CA ARG A 296 5.44 6.54 11.02
C ARG A 296 6.34 7.22 12.07
N TYR A 297 7.55 6.72 12.27
CA TYR A 297 8.54 7.29 13.21
C TYR A 297 9.61 8.14 12.52
N SER A 298 9.87 7.89 11.23
CA SER A 298 10.95 8.52 10.46
C SER A 298 10.42 9.24 9.22
N GLN A 299 11.06 10.38 8.89
CA GLN A 299 10.87 11.07 7.62
C GLN A 299 11.70 10.43 6.50
N ASP A 300 12.78 9.71 6.83
CA ASP A 300 13.58 8.99 5.84
C ASP A 300 12.83 7.74 5.37
N ARG A 301 12.43 7.77 4.11
CA ARG A 301 11.71 6.68 3.43
C ARG A 301 12.53 6.06 2.31
N ALA A 302 13.75 6.52 2.07
CA ALA A 302 14.52 6.12 0.89
C ALA A 302 14.74 4.59 0.83
N GLY A 303 15.10 3.99 1.97
CA GLY A 303 15.26 2.54 2.10
C GLY A 303 13.95 1.77 1.91
N CYS A 304 12.86 2.26 2.49
CA CYS A 304 11.54 1.64 2.37
C CYS A 304 11.03 1.70 0.92
N ASP A 305 11.16 2.85 0.27
CA ASP A 305 10.74 3.05 -1.12
C ASP A 305 11.59 2.23 -2.10
N ALA A 306 12.90 2.10 -1.84
CA ALA A 306 13.79 1.26 -2.64
C ALA A 306 13.41 -0.22 -2.52
N TRP A 307 13.20 -0.71 -1.30
CA TRP A 307 12.75 -2.08 -1.06
C TRP A 307 11.38 -2.34 -1.71
N LEU A 308 10.45 -1.40 -1.58
CA LEU A 308 9.11 -1.50 -2.16
C LEU A 308 9.19 -1.59 -3.70
N ARG A 309 10.03 -0.77 -4.34
CA ARG A 309 10.27 -0.83 -5.78
C ARG A 309 10.83 -2.19 -6.20
N ASP A 310 11.85 -2.70 -5.52
CA ASP A 310 12.44 -4.01 -5.82
C ASP A 310 11.40 -5.14 -5.68
N LEU A 311 10.61 -5.12 -4.61
CA LEU A 311 9.53 -6.09 -4.38
C LEU A 311 8.49 -6.06 -5.51
N SER A 312 8.08 -4.88 -5.97
CA SER A 312 7.09 -4.73 -7.06
C SER A 312 7.54 -5.30 -8.40
N VAL A 313 8.86 -5.35 -8.65
CA VAL A 313 9.41 -5.90 -9.89
C VAL A 313 9.40 -7.43 -9.85
N ARG A 314 9.53 -8.04 -8.67
CA ARG A 314 9.70 -9.49 -8.48
C ARG A 314 8.41 -10.23 -8.18
N THR A 315 7.36 -9.52 -7.76
CA THR A 315 6.14 -10.10 -7.20
C THR A 315 4.89 -9.62 -7.94
N ASP A 316 3.75 -10.27 -7.69
CA ASP A 316 2.44 -9.87 -8.22
C ASP A 316 1.80 -8.70 -7.45
N ILE A 317 2.52 -8.15 -6.48
CA ILE A 317 2.05 -7.04 -5.65
C ILE A 317 2.14 -5.73 -6.45
N ASN A 318 0.98 -5.14 -6.76
CA ASN A 318 0.94 -3.82 -7.39
C ASN A 318 0.91 -2.71 -6.34
N LEU A 319 2.00 -1.96 -6.26
CA LEU A 319 2.25 -0.96 -5.21
C LEU A 319 1.90 0.47 -5.64
N LYS A 320 1.28 0.67 -6.81
CA LYS A 320 1.11 2.00 -7.43
C LYS A 320 -0.04 2.87 -6.85
N ALA A 321 -0.74 2.45 -5.81
CA ALA A 321 -1.86 3.23 -5.28
C ALA A 321 -1.47 4.46 -4.43
N SER A 322 -0.23 4.55 -3.94
CA SER A 322 0.17 5.64 -3.02
C SER A 322 0.72 6.89 -3.72
N ARG A 323 0.08 7.37 -4.79
CA ARG A 323 0.35 8.74 -5.31
C ARG A 323 -0.41 9.83 -4.55
N ALA A 324 -1.24 9.48 -3.56
CA ALA A 324 -1.93 10.45 -2.72
C ALA A 324 -0.98 11.20 -1.76
N CYS A 325 0.15 10.61 -1.38
CA CYS A 325 1.06 11.19 -0.38
C CYS A 325 1.95 12.34 -0.92
N GLN A 326 2.01 12.57 -2.23
CA GLN A 326 2.87 13.63 -2.83
C GLN A 326 2.22 15.03 -2.88
N LYS A 327 0.93 15.18 -2.52
CA LYS A 327 0.21 16.45 -2.67
C LYS A 327 0.19 17.37 -1.44
N LEU A 328 0.83 16.98 -0.33
CA LEU A 328 0.86 17.77 0.90
C LEU A 328 2.30 18.17 1.28
N ALA A 329 3.06 18.71 0.32
CA ALA A 329 4.18 19.57 0.70
C ALA A 329 3.59 20.88 1.25
N PRO A 330 3.97 21.34 2.46
CA PRO A 330 3.48 22.60 2.99
C PRO A 330 3.94 23.72 2.05
N LYS A 331 2.98 24.43 1.44
CA LYS A 331 3.27 25.71 0.80
C LYS A 331 3.83 26.60 1.91
N SER A 332 5.14 26.83 1.88
CA SER A 332 5.82 27.78 2.76
C SER A 332 5.05 29.10 2.71
N GLN A 333 4.31 29.39 3.77
CA GLN A 333 3.68 30.68 3.99
C GLN A 333 4.81 31.70 4.04
N LYS A 334 4.99 32.44 2.95
CA LYS A 334 5.85 33.63 2.94
C LYS A 334 5.24 34.59 3.96
N GLN A 335 5.87 34.69 5.13
CA GLN A 335 5.64 35.79 6.05
C GLN A 335 6.03 37.08 5.32
N GLY A 336 5.02 37.83 4.88
CA GLY A 336 5.20 39.20 4.45
C GLY A 336 5.51 40.03 5.69
N VAL A 337 6.79 40.31 5.89
CA VAL A 337 7.25 41.41 6.75
C VAL A 337 6.72 42.69 6.11
N ARG A 338 5.74 43.32 6.76
CA ARG A 338 5.39 44.72 6.49
C ARG A 338 6.49 45.59 7.10
N GLY A 339 7.22 46.28 6.25
CA GLY A 339 7.92 47.52 6.62
C GLY A 339 6.95 48.69 6.61
#